data_AF-A0A2M8P6F6-F1
#
_entry.id   AF-A0A2M8P6F6-F1
#
_cell.length_a   1.000
_cell.length_b   1.000
_cell.length_c   1.000
_cell.angle_alpha   90.00
_cell.angle_beta   90.00
_cell.angle_gamma   90.00
#
_symmetry.space_group_name_H-M   'P 1'
#
loop_
_entity.id
_entity.type
_entity.pdbx_description
1 polymer ?
#
loop_
_entity_poly.entity_id
_entity_poly.type
_entity_poly.pdbx_seq_one_letter_code
_entity_poly.pdbx_strand_id
1 'polypeptide(L)'
;TENIFVFRSDQYAQVTAGVVVTSVGAVLIDTLLYPDESLKIKRFVEERLGTTVRYVINTHFHADHTTGTCFFPDAEVISHRLCRELLDTRGRESLERMQASSPEFRSVELVLPNIVFDEEITLT
;
A
#
# COMPACT_ATOMS: atom_id res chain seq x y z
N THR A 1 10.74 -8.96 -20.95
CA THR A 1 10.30 -9.36 -19.60
C THR A 1 9.34 -8.29 -19.12
N GLU A 2 8.15 -8.68 -18.66
CA GLU A 2 7.16 -7.76 -18.09
C GLU A 2 7.47 -7.60 -16.60
N ASN A 3 7.97 -6.42 -16.21
CA ASN A 3 8.37 -6.14 -14.82
C ASN A 3 7.47 -5.08 -14.16
N ILE A 4 6.43 -4.62 -14.84
CA ILE A 4 5.50 -3.60 -14.36
C ILE A 4 4.10 -4.16 -14.49
N PHE A 5 3.36 -4.16 -13.38
CA PHE A 5 2.00 -4.67 -13.29
C PHE A 5 1.09 -3.60 -12.71
N VAL A 6 -0.16 -3.55 -13.19
CA VAL A 6 -1.18 -2.61 -12.71
C VAL A 6 -2.38 -3.42 -12.25
N PHE A 7 -2.84 -3.12 -11.04
CA PHE A 7 -4.06 -3.66 -10.44
C PHE A 7 -5.07 -2.54 -10.38
N ARG A 8 -6.29 -2.81 -10.82
CA ARG A 8 -7.40 -1.86 -10.77
C ARG A 8 -8.43 -2.41 -9.81
N SER A 9 -8.94 -1.57 -8.92
CA SER A 9 -10.06 -1.97 -8.07
C SER A 9 -11.33 -2.10 -8.90
N ASP A 10 -11.99 -3.25 -8.79
CA ASP A 10 -13.33 -3.47 -9.34
C ASP A 10 -14.42 -3.05 -8.34
N GLN A 11 -14.03 -2.82 -7.08
CA GLN A 11 -14.94 -2.54 -5.97
C GLN A 11 -14.99 -1.06 -5.61
N TYR A 12 -13.92 -0.29 -5.87
CA TYR A 12 -13.79 1.09 -5.41
C TYR A 12 -13.25 2.03 -6.47
N ALA A 13 -14.11 2.91 -7.02
CA ALA A 13 -13.76 4.07 -7.84
C ALA A 13 -12.72 3.87 -8.96
N GLN A 14 -12.43 2.62 -9.34
CA GLN A 14 -11.45 2.23 -10.35
C GLN A 14 -10.03 2.79 -10.11
N VAL A 15 -9.70 2.99 -8.83
CA VAL A 15 -8.33 3.34 -8.40
C VAL A 15 -7.37 2.20 -8.70
N THR A 16 -6.07 2.51 -8.75
CA THR A 16 -5.04 1.55 -9.15
C THR A 16 -3.93 1.42 -8.12
N ALA A 17 -3.37 0.22 -8.03
CA ALA A 17 -2.09 -0.05 -7.41
C ALA A 17 -1.11 -0.57 -8.47
N GLY A 18 0.18 -0.27 -8.31
CA GLY A 18 1.24 -0.68 -9.22
C GLY A 18 2.25 -1.60 -8.57
N VAL A 19 2.82 -2.54 -9.31
CA VAL A 19 3.96 -3.35 -8.85
C VAL A 19 5.10 -3.24 -9.86
N VAL A 20 6.29 -2.91 -9.38
CA VAL A 20 7.54 -2.93 -10.14
C VAL A 20 8.46 -4.03 -9.60
N VAL A 21 8.83 -4.98 -10.44
CA VAL A 21 9.71 -6.10 -10.08
C VAL A 21 11.17 -5.76 -10.37
N THR A 22 12.02 -5.93 -9.36
CA THR A 22 13.46 -5.72 -9.45
C THR A 22 14.23 -7.03 -9.21
N SER A 23 15.56 -7.00 -9.31
CA SER A 23 16.40 -8.16 -9.02
C SER A 23 16.44 -8.56 -7.52
N VAL A 24 16.00 -7.67 -6.62
CA VAL A 24 16.11 -7.86 -5.16
C VAL A 24 14.75 -7.85 -4.44
N GLY A 25 13.65 -7.79 -5.18
CA GLY A 25 12.29 -7.73 -4.62
C GLY A 25 11.33 -6.89 -5.46
N ALA A 26 10.06 -6.88 -5.07
CA ALA A 26 9.03 -6.04 -5.66
C ALA A 26 8.86 -4.72 -4.89
N VAL A 27 8.55 -3.66 -5.63
CA VAL A 27 8.06 -2.37 -5.12
C VAL A 27 6.57 -2.31 -5.38
N LEU A 28 5.76 -2.22 -4.33
CA LEU A 28 4.32 -1.96 -4.41
C LEU A 28 4.08 -0.45 -4.31
N ILE A 29 3.25 0.09 -5.19
CA ILE A 29 2.85 1.49 -5.22
C ILE A 29 1.35 1.51 -4.95
N ASP A 30 0.96 1.99 -3.77
CA ASP A 30 -0.38 1.97 -3.22
C ASP A 30 -0.98 0.55 -3.06
N THR A 31 -2.06 0.42 -2.29
CA THR A 31 -2.51 -0.91 -1.82
C THR A 31 -3.93 -1.28 -2.18
N LEU A 32 -4.67 -0.40 -2.87
CA LEU A 32 -6.13 -0.46 -2.99
C LEU A 32 -6.84 -0.34 -1.63
N LEU A 33 -8.15 -0.13 -1.67
CA LEU A 33 -8.96 0.11 -0.47
C LEU A 33 -9.22 -1.18 0.32
N TYR A 34 -9.69 -2.21 -0.37
CA TYR A 34 -10.25 -3.39 0.29
C TYR A 34 -9.17 -4.43 0.62
N PRO A 35 -9.19 -5.01 1.85
CA PRO A 35 -8.22 -6.01 2.26
C PRO A 35 -8.07 -7.20 1.32
N ASP A 36 -9.16 -7.67 0.72
CA ASP A 36 -9.11 -8.81 -0.20
C ASP A 36 -8.36 -8.47 -1.50
N GLU A 37 -8.47 -7.22 -1.99
CA GLU A 37 -7.73 -6.74 -3.15
C GLU A 37 -6.23 -6.63 -2.85
N SER A 38 -5.86 -6.07 -1.70
CA SER A 38 -4.46 -6.01 -1.26
C SER A 38 -3.85 -7.41 -1.08
N LEU A 39 -4.61 -8.36 -0.52
CA LEU A 39 -4.17 -9.74 -0.36
C LEU A 39 -4.06 -10.49 -1.70
N LYS A 40 -4.90 -10.16 -2.70
CA LYS A 40 -4.74 -10.68 -4.07
C LYS A 40 -3.44 -10.17 -4.70
N ILE A 41 -3.08 -8.91 -4.50
CA ILE A 41 -1.79 -8.35 -4.94
C ILE A 41 -0.64 -9.11 -4.27
N LYS A 42 -0.70 -9.30 -2.95
CA LYS A 42 0.31 -10.06 -2.20
C LYS A 42 0.52 -11.47 -2.77
N ARG A 43 -0.55 -12.24 -2.94
CA ARG A 43 -0.49 -13.59 -3.52
C ARG A 43 0.07 -13.58 -4.94
N PHE A 44 -0.30 -12.60 -5.75
CA PHE A 44 0.27 -12.45 -7.09
C PHE A 44 1.79 -12.27 -7.04
N VAL A 45 2.29 -11.41 -6.16
CA VAL A 45 3.74 -11.17 -6.01
C VAL A 45 4.46 -12.42 -5.50
N GLU A 46 3.93 -13.06 -4.46
CA GLU A 46 4.58 -14.19 -3.80
C GLU A 46 4.50 -15.48 -4.64
N GLU A 47 3.32 -15.82 -5.15
CA GLU A 47 3.07 -17.11 -5.79
C GLU A 47 3.36 -17.09 -7.30
N ARG A 48 3.03 -15.98 -7.99
CA ARG A 48 3.18 -15.91 -9.45
C ARG A 48 4.51 -15.29 -9.88
N LEU A 49 4.99 -14.27 -9.18
CA LEU A 49 6.28 -13.65 -9.50
C LEU A 49 7.45 -14.30 -8.74
N GLY A 50 7.17 -15.07 -7.69
CA GLY A 50 8.19 -15.78 -6.91
C GLY A 50 9.12 -14.84 -6.13
N THR A 51 8.60 -13.68 -5.70
CA THR A 51 9.37 -12.67 -4.95
C THR A 51 8.52 -12.10 -3.81
N THR A 52 9.10 -11.22 -2.99
CA THR A 52 8.40 -10.55 -1.90
C THR A 52 8.34 -9.04 -2.13
N VAL A 53 7.34 -8.39 -1.53
CA VAL A 53 7.27 -6.92 -1.51
C VAL A 53 8.32 -6.42 -0.53
N ARG A 54 9.35 -5.73 -1.05
CA ARG A 54 10.42 -5.12 -0.26
C ARG A 54 10.07 -3.71 0.18
N TYR A 55 9.35 -2.99 -0.67
CA TYR A 55 8.94 -1.61 -0.43
C TYR A 55 7.47 -1.42 -0.74
N VAL A 56 6.76 -0.67 0.10
CA VAL A 56 5.44 -0.11 -0.19
C VAL A 56 5.58 1.40 -0.27
N ILE A 57 5.18 2.00 -1.39
CA ILE A 57 5.13 3.44 -1.58
C ILE A 57 3.69 3.89 -1.41
N ASN A 58 3.42 4.68 -0.37
CA ASN A 58 2.14 5.35 -0.18
C ASN A 58 2.22 6.72 -0.86
N THR A 59 1.54 6.86 -2.00
CA THR A 59 1.59 8.10 -2.78
C THR A 59 0.75 9.21 -2.13
N HIS A 60 -0.26 8.84 -1.36
CA HIS A 60 -1.20 9.74 -0.71
C HIS A 60 -1.75 9.13 0.60
N PHE A 61 -2.31 9.96 1.48
CA PHE A 61 -2.75 9.52 2.82
C PHE A 61 -4.15 8.88 2.84
N HIS A 62 -4.90 8.93 1.74
CA HIS A 62 -6.26 8.37 1.70
C HIS A 62 -6.24 6.84 1.84
N ALA A 63 -7.40 6.30 2.24
CA ALA A 63 -7.54 4.89 2.60
C ALA A 63 -7.18 3.96 1.44
N ASP A 64 -7.64 4.26 0.22
CA ASP A 64 -7.37 3.48 -0.99
C ASP A 64 -5.89 3.36 -1.37
N HIS A 65 -5.03 4.20 -0.80
CA HIS A 65 -3.58 4.12 -0.97
C HIS A 65 -2.89 3.37 0.17
N THR A 66 -3.49 3.32 1.37
CA THR A 66 -2.77 3.00 2.62
C THR A 66 -3.34 1.83 3.42
N THR A 67 -4.63 1.50 3.32
CA THR A 67 -5.26 0.49 4.20
C THR A 67 -4.69 -0.91 4.02
N GLY A 68 -4.16 -1.26 2.86
CA GLY A 68 -3.55 -2.56 2.62
C GLY A 68 -2.10 -2.69 3.12
N THR A 69 -1.48 -1.61 3.57
CA THR A 69 -0.05 -1.58 3.96
C THR A 69 0.26 -2.62 5.05
N CYS A 70 -0.65 -2.81 6.01
CA CYS A 70 -0.48 -3.77 7.11
C CYS A 70 -0.32 -5.23 6.67
N PHE A 71 -0.69 -5.58 5.43
CA PHE A 71 -0.55 -6.94 4.92
C PHE A 71 0.87 -7.26 4.41
N PHE A 72 1.77 -6.27 4.42
CA PHE A 72 3.17 -6.37 3.98
C PHE A 72 4.13 -6.06 5.15
N PRO A 73 4.14 -6.85 6.24
CA PRO A 73 4.86 -6.52 7.48
C PRO A 73 6.38 -6.48 7.34
N ASP A 74 6.94 -7.14 6.33
CA ASP A 74 8.39 -7.16 6.05
C ASP A 74 8.83 -6.07 5.09
N ALA A 75 7.90 -5.24 4.57
CA ALA A 75 8.19 -4.18 3.64
C ALA A 75 8.52 -2.87 4.37
N GLU A 76 9.53 -2.16 3.88
CA GLU A 76 9.79 -0.77 4.26
C GLU A 76 8.76 0.14 3.60
N VAL A 77 8.17 1.07 4.36
CA VAL A 77 7.07 1.91 3.89
C VAL A 77 7.58 3.33 3.63
N ILE A 78 7.45 3.76 2.38
CA ILE A 78 7.98 5.02 1.88
C ILE A 78 6.83 5.99 1.60
N SER A 79 6.98 7.25 1.99
CA SER A 79 6.10 8.32 1.52
C SER A 79 6.77 9.69 1.57
N HIS A 80 6.14 10.67 0.92
CA HIS A 80 6.43 12.06 1.21
C HIS A 80 6.07 12.43 2.66
N ARG A 81 6.74 13.43 3.26
CA ARG A 81 6.51 13.89 4.64
C ARG A 81 5.06 14.27 4.91
N LEU A 82 4.47 15.08 4.05
CA LEU A 82 3.07 15.51 4.19
C LEU A 82 2.09 14.32 4.16
N CYS A 83 2.38 13.28 3.38
CA CYS A 83 1.55 12.08 3.36
C CYS A 83 1.56 11.38 4.72
N ARG A 84 2.74 11.20 5.33
CA ARG A 84 2.87 10.63 6.67
C ARG A 84 2.16 11.46 7.74
N GLU A 85 2.33 12.77 7.73
CA GLU A 85 1.69 13.68 8.71
C GLU A 85 0.16 13.66 8.62
N LEU A 86 -0.39 13.65 7.40
CA LEU A 86 -1.83 13.55 7.19
C LEU A 86 -2.37 12.15 7.52
N LEU A 87 -1.59 11.09 7.28
CA LEU A 87 -1.94 9.73 7.66
C LEU A 87 -1.99 9.58 9.19
N ASP A 88 -1.03 10.17 9.91
CA ASP A 88 -0.96 10.15 11.39
C ASP A 88 -2.02 11.04 12.08
N THR A 89 -2.83 11.75 11.30
CA THR A 89 -3.93 12.58 11.79
C THR A 89 -5.24 12.15 11.16
N ARG A 90 -5.54 12.65 9.96
CA ARG A 90 -6.78 12.39 9.21
C ARG A 90 -6.93 10.92 8.82
N GLY A 91 -5.82 10.24 8.56
CA GLY A 91 -5.80 8.82 8.24
C GLY A 91 -6.29 7.96 9.40
N ARG A 92 -5.86 8.25 10.63
CA ARG A 92 -6.34 7.58 11.85
C ARG A 92 -7.85 7.73 12.01
N GLU A 93 -8.35 8.96 11.92
CA GLU A 93 -9.80 9.20 11.99
C GLU A 93 -10.58 8.49 10.88
N SER A 94 -10.00 8.43 9.67
CA SER A 94 -10.59 7.72 8.55
C SER A 94 -10.69 6.22 8.80
N LEU A 95 -9.61 5.60 9.32
CA LEU A 95 -9.61 4.18 9.64
C LEU A 95 -10.62 3.85 10.75
N GLU A 96 -10.67 4.65 11.82
CA GLU A 96 -11.64 4.48 12.90
C GLU A 96 -13.09 4.49 12.38
N ARG A 97 -13.42 5.46 11.51
CA ARG A 97 -14.75 5.54 10.87
C ARG A 97 -15.04 4.32 9.99
N MET A 98 -14.06 3.84 9.22
CA MET A 98 -14.21 2.66 8.36
C MET A 98 -14.46 1.40 9.19
N GLN A 99 -13.67 1.18 10.24
CA GLN A 99 -13.81 0.05 11.15
C GLN A 99 -15.14 0.04 11.91
N ALA A 100 -15.66 1.21 12.27
CA ALA A 100 -16.97 1.36 12.87
C ALA A 100 -18.11 1.05 11.87
N SER A 101 -17.89 1.33 10.58
CA SER A 101 -18.93 1.23 9.55
C SER A 101 -19.01 -0.15 8.90
N SER A 102 -17.90 -0.88 8.77
CA SER A 102 -17.87 -2.19 8.10
C SER A 102 -16.93 -3.18 8.81
N PRO A 103 -17.39 -4.41 9.10
CA PRO A 103 -16.57 -5.45 9.71
C PRO A 103 -15.33 -5.85 8.89
N GLU A 104 -15.35 -5.64 7.57
CA GLU A 104 -14.25 -6.05 6.67
C GLU A 104 -12.93 -5.32 6.98
N PHE A 105 -12.99 -4.10 7.54
CA PHE A 105 -11.81 -3.30 7.88
C PHE A 105 -11.27 -3.57 9.29
N ARG A 106 -11.90 -4.44 10.09
CA ARG A 106 -11.49 -4.69 11.48
C ARG A 106 -10.07 -5.23 11.63
N SER A 107 -9.58 -5.95 10.63
CA SER A 107 -8.20 -6.47 10.61
C SER A 107 -7.19 -5.51 10.00
N VAL A 108 -7.62 -4.32 9.57
CA VAL A 108 -6.72 -3.30 9.02
C VAL A 108 -6.08 -2.52 10.15
N GLU A 109 -4.76 -2.42 10.12
CA GLU A 109 -3.98 -1.59 11.03
C GLU A 109 -3.32 -0.45 10.25
N LEU A 110 -3.29 0.75 10.83
CA LEU A 110 -2.62 1.89 10.21
C LEU A 110 -1.11 1.76 10.39
N VAL A 111 -0.38 1.66 9.27
CA VAL A 111 1.09 1.63 9.24
C VAL A 111 1.61 2.99 8.79
N LEU A 112 2.43 3.63 9.61
CA LEU A 112 3.07 4.89 9.24
C LEU A 112 4.32 4.62 8.38
N PRO A 113 4.51 5.40 7.29
CA PRO A 113 5.76 5.41 6.54
C PRO A 113 6.97 5.67 7.47
N ASN A 114 7.97 4.80 7.35
CA ASN A 114 9.20 4.85 8.13
C ASN A 114 10.39 5.40 7.32
N ILE A 115 10.30 5.39 6.00
CA ILE A 115 11.18 6.13 5.09
C ILE A 115 10.43 7.35 4.55
N VAL A 116 10.92 8.54 4.86
CA VAL A 116 10.21 9.80 4.60
C VAL A 116 11.11 10.79 3.89
N PHE A 117 10.61 11.40 2.83
CA PHE A 117 11.34 12.40 2.04
C PHE A 117 10.51 13.67 1.79
N ASP A 118 11.18 14.76 1.41
CA ASP A 118 10.58 16.07 1.19
C ASP A 118 10.52 16.48 -0.30
N GLU A 119 11.46 16.02 -1.12
CA GLU A 119 11.50 16.36 -2.56
C GLU A 119 11.57 15.09 -3.42
N GLU A 120 12.68 14.36 -3.34
CA GLU A 120 12.88 13.12 -4.06
C GLU A 120 13.61 12.07 -3.20
N ILE A 121 13.46 10.81 -3.60
CA ILE A 121 14.21 9.68 -3.05
C ILE A 121 14.59 8.77 -4.21
N THR A 122 15.83 8.26 -4.19
CA THR A 122 16.29 7.23 -5.13
C THR A 122 16.49 5.93 -4.37
N LEU A 123 15.85 4.87 -4.84
CA LEU A 123 16.06 3.50 -4.37
C LEU A 123 17.15 2.86 -5.23
N THR A 124 18.26 2.45 -4.61
CA THR A 124 19.41 1.83 -5.26
C THR A 124 19.51 0.35 -4.95
#